data_AF-X1F951-F1
#
_entry.id   AF-X1F951-F1
#
_cell.length_a   1.000
_cell.length_b   1.000
_cell.length_c   1.000
_cell.angle_alpha   90.00
_cell.angle_beta   90.00
_cell.angle_gamma   90.00
#
_symmetry.space_group_name_H-M   'P 1'
#
loop_
_entity.id
_entity.type
_entity.pdbx_description
1 polymer ?
#
loop_
_entity_poly.entity_id
_entity_poly.type
_entity_poly.pdbx_seq_one_letter_code
_entity_poly.pdbx_strand_id
1 'polypeptide(L)'
;ALGLLTSSFLPDETTEILRTYCRQRSNWIDLSANASRKMQKYLKFLNFRLDVVVKDICGLTGLKIIEDICKGNLDPESLAEHRHYNCKKPKEEIAKA
;
A
#
# COMPACT_ATOMS: atom_id res chain seq x y z
N ALA A 1 17.39 -38.32 -33.63
CA ALA A 1 17.48 -37.83 -32.25
C ALA A 1 16.15 -38.16 -31.56
N LEU A 2 16.17 -39.09 -30.59
CA LEU A 2 14.98 -39.49 -29.84
C LEU A 2 14.53 -38.29 -29.00
N GLY A 3 13.30 -37.81 -29.22
CA GLY A 3 12.69 -36.63 -28.58
C GLY A 3 12.43 -36.82 -27.08
N LEU A 4 13.47 -37.14 -26.32
CA LEU A 4 13.43 -37.25 -24.87
C LEU A 4 13.50 -35.82 -24.30
N LEU A 5 12.51 -35.49 -23.46
CA LEU A 5 12.46 -34.23 -22.72
C LEU A 5 13.78 -34.02 -21.98
N THR A 6 14.36 -32.83 -22.11
CA THR A 6 15.54 -32.40 -21.37
C THR A 6 15.28 -32.58 -19.88
N SER A 7 16.27 -33.14 -19.17
CA SER A 7 16.19 -33.31 -17.71
C SER A 7 15.85 -31.97 -17.07
N SER A 8 14.72 -31.92 -16.33
CA SER A 8 14.32 -30.75 -15.57
C SER A 8 15.25 -30.57 -14.38
N PHE A 9 15.71 -29.35 -14.15
CA PHE A 9 16.54 -29.01 -12.99
C PHE A 9 15.82 -29.40 -11.68
N LEU A 10 16.40 -30.33 -10.94
CA LEU A 10 15.97 -30.70 -9.61
C LEU A 10 16.87 -29.94 -8.62
N PRO A 11 16.37 -28.88 -7.96
CA PRO A 11 17.15 -28.16 -6.96
C PRO A 11 17.50 -29.07 -5.79
N ASP A 12 18.68 -28.85 -5.20
CA ASP A 12 19.00 -29.43 -3.90
C ASP A 12 18.13 -28.78 -2.80
N GLU A 13 18.07 -29.43 -1.63
CA GLU A 13 17.22 -29.01 -0.50
C GLU A 13 17.46 -27.54 -0.12
N THR A 14 18.71 -27.09 -0.12
CA THR A 14 19.03 -25.70 0.27
C THR A 14 18.54 -24.70 -0.77
N THR A 15 18.67 -25.01 -2.06
CA THR A 15 18.15 -24.19 -3.15
C THR A 15 16.63 -24.17 -3.16
N GLU A 16 15.96 -25.27 -2.83
CA GLU A 16 14.50 -25.33 -2.72
C GLU A 16 13.97 -24.45 -1.59
N ILE A 17 14.60 -24.50 -0.41
CA ILE A 17 14.27 -23.66 0.73
C ILE A 17 14.46 -22.18 0.37
N LEU A 18 15.60 -21.81 -0.21
CA LEU A 18 15.88 -20.43 -0.64
C LEU A 18 14.84 -19.93 -1.66
N ARG A 19 14.52 -20.75 -2.67
CA ARG A 19 13.51 -20.42 -3.68
C ARG A 19 12.14 -20.19 -3.07
N THR A 20 11.79 -20.96 -2.04
CA THR A 20 10.53 -20.80 -1.31
C THR A 20 10.48 -19.46 -0.58
N TYR A 21 11.54 -19.09 0.14
CA TYR A 21 11.63 -17.78 0.80
C TYR A 21 11.60 -16.61 -0.19
N CYS A 22 12.32 -16.72 -1.32
CA CYS A 22 12.29 -15.70 -2.37
C CYS A 22 10.88 -15.51 -2.95
N ARG A 23 10.17 -16.61 -3.25
CA ARG A 23 8.78 -16.56 -3.71
C ARG A 23 7.86 -15.95 -2.67
N GLN A 24 7.99 -16.36 -1.41
CA GLN A 24 7.19 -15.83 -0.33
C GLN A 24 7.40 -14.32 -0.20
N ARG A 25 8.65 -13.84 -0.24
CA ARG A 25 8.97 -12.41 -0.22
C ARG A 25 8.29 -11.65 -1.36
N SER A 26 8.38 -12.15 -2.59
CA SER A 26 7.70 -11.52 -3.73
C SER A 26 6.19 -11.45 -3.52
N ASN A 27 5.57 -12.53 -3.04
CA ASN A 27 4.14 -12.54 -2.72
C ASN A 27 3.78 -11.48 -1.67
N TRP A 28 4.59 -11.31 -0.62
CA TRP A 28 4.35 -10.26 0.39
C TRP A 28 4.42 -8.85 -0.20
N ILE A 29 5.37 -8.59 -1.11
CA ILE A 29 5.49 -7.29 -1.79
C ILE A 29 4.26 -7.02 -2.66
N ASP A 30 3.79 -8.03 -3.40
CA ASP A 30 2.60 -7.90 -4.24
C ASP A 30 1.33 -7.72 -3.39
N LEU A 31 1.23 -8.44 -2.27
CA LEU A 31 0.12 -8.31 -1.33
C LEU A 31 0.09 -6.92 -0.69
N SER A 32 1.24 -6.39 -0.26
CA SER A 32 1.30 -5.04 0.33
C SER A 32 0.88 -3.98 -0.68
N ALA A 33 1.39 -4.07 -1.91
CA ALA A 33 1.01 -3.13 -2.97
C ALA A 33 -0.49 -3.21 -3.33
N ASN A 34 -1.05 -4.43 -3.36
CA ASN A 34 -2.49 -4.64 -3.57
C ASN A 34 -3.33 -4.06 -2.42
N ALA A 35 -2.90 -4.24 -1.17
CA ALA A 35 -3.59 -3.69 -0.01
C ALA A 35 -3.63 -2.15 -0.06
N SER A 36 -2.51 -1.50 -0.37
CA SER A 36 -2.45 -0.05 -0.56
C SER A 36 -3.42 0.45 -1.62
N ARG A 37 -3.47 -0.21 -2.79
CA ARG A 37 -4.42 0.14 -3.87
C ARG A 37 -5.88 -0.05 -3.45
N LYS A 38 -6.19 -1.11 -2.72
CA LYS A 38 -7.55 -1.36 -2.21
C LYS A 38 -7.97 -0.26 -1.23
N MET A 39 -7.09 0.14 -0.31
CA MET A 39 -7.36 1.24 0.63
C MET A 39 -7.68 2.55 -0.11
N GLN A 40 -6.87 2.93 -1.10
CA GLN A 40 -7.13 4.09 -1.96
C GLN A 40 -8.50 4.01 -2.64
N LYS A 41 -8.85 2.85 -3.19
CA LYS A 41 -10.15 2.64 -3.83
C LYS A 41 -11.31 2.83 -2.86
N TYR A 42 -11.21 2.31 -1.64
CA TYR A 42 -12.27 2.47 -0.63
C TYR A 42 -12.41 3.93 -0.16
N LEU A 43 -11.30 4.65 0.01
CA LEU A 43 -11.34 6.07 0.34
C LEU A 43 -12.07 6.88 -0.74
N LYS A 44 -11.83 6.58 -2.03
CA LYS A 44 -12.59 7.18 -3.15
C LYS A 44 -14.09 6.88 -3.08
N PHE A 45 -14.47 5.66 -2.71
CA PHE A 45 -15.88 5.30 -2.55
C PHE A 45 -16.57 6.01 -1.39
N LEU A 46 -15.81 6.38 -0.36
CA LEU A 46 -16.28 7.21 0.75
C LEU A 46 -16.24 8.71 0.44
N ASN A 47 -15.95 9.10 -0.81
CA ASN A 47 -15.79 10.48 -1.29
C ASN A 47 -14.59 11.25 -0.70
N PHE A 48 -13.59 10.56 -0.14
CA PHE A 48 -12.33 11.19 0.28
C PHE A 48 -11.28 11.11 -0.84
N ARG A 49 -10.82 12.24 -1.37
CA ARG A 49 -9.78 12.33 -2.41
C ARG A 49 -8.40 12.59 -1.81
N LEU A 50 -8.02 11.77 -0.84
CA LEU A 50 -6.69 11.75 -0.23
C LEU A 50 -5.54 11.58 -1.25
N ASP A 51 -5.79 10.93 -2.38
CA ASP A 51 -4.79 10.74 -3.44
C ASP A 51 -4.30 12.05 -4.08
N VAL A 52 -5.13 13.10 -4.05
CA VAL A 52 -4.79 14.41 -4.62
C VAL A 52 -3.85 15.17 -3.68
N VAL A 53 -3.94 14.90 -2.39
CA VAL A 53 -3.28 15.69 -1.34
C VAL A 53 -2.04 14.98 -0.79
N VAL A 54 -2.10 13.66 -0.65
CA VAL A 54 -1.06 12.86 -0.02
C VAL A 54 -0.42 11.95 -1.06
N LYS A 55 0.92 12.07 -1.21
CA LYS A 55 1.69 11.25 -2.15
C LYS A 55 1.72 9.77 -1.76
N ASP A 56 1.75 9.48 -0.45
CA ASP A 56 1.79 8.12 0.09
C ASP A 56 0.76 7.95 1.22
N ILE A 57 -0.25 7.14 0.94
CA ILE A 57 -1.38 6.88 1.85
C ILE A 57 -1.01 5.88 2.96
N CYS A 58 0.02 5.05 2.74
CA CYS A 58 0.57 4.19 3.78
C CYS A 58 1.65 4.91 4.62
N GLY A 59 1.92 6.18 4.33
CA GLY A 59 2.80 7.01 5.12
C GLY A 59 2.16 7.44 6.46
N LEU A 60 2.97 8.04 7.32
CA LEU A 60 2.59 8.42 8.69
C LEU A 60 1.35 9.32 8.73
N THR A 61 1.28 10.31 7.83
CA THR A 61 0.11 11.21 7.69
C THR A 61 -1.14 10.46 7.22
N GLY A 62 -1.00 9.60 6.21
CA GLY A 62 -2.14 8.89 5.61
C GLY A 62 -2.74 7.86 6.56
N LEU A 63 -1.90 7.11 7.27
CA LEU A 63 -2.35 6.16 8.29
C LEU A 63 -3.07 6.85 9.45
N LYS A 64 -2.58 8.01 9.90
CA LYS A 64 -3.21 8.76 10.99
C LYS A 64 -4.61 9.25 10.60
N ILE A 65 -4.75 9.79 9.38
CA ILE A 65 -6.04 10.19 8.81
C ILE A 65 -6.99 8.98 8.72
N ILE A 66 -6.53 7.84 8.20
CA ILE A 66 -7.35 6.62 8.10
C ILE A 66 -7.77 6.14 9.48
N GLU A 67 -6.88 6.20 10.48
CA GLU A 67 -7.18 5.80 11.85
C GLU A 67 -8.27 6.68 12.47
N ASP A 68 -8.25 7.99 12.24
CA ASP A 68 -9.25 8.92 12.76
C ASP A 68 -10.59 8.79 12.02
N ILE A 69 -10.57 8.51 10.71
CA ILE A 69 -11.77 8.12 9.95
C ILE A 69 -12.38 6.84 10.56
N CYS A 70 -11.56 5.84 10.89
CA CYS A 70 -12.02 4.62 11.55
C CYS A 70 -12.58 4.86 12.97
N LYS A 71 -12.12 5.90 13.68
CA LYS A 71 -12.68 6.34 14.97
C LYS A 71 -13.98 7.14 14.84
N GLY A 72 -14.42 7.43 13.61
CA GLY A 72 -15.67 8.14 13.33
C GLY A 72 -15.52 9.65 13.14
N ASN A 73 -14.29 10.18 13.06
CA ASN A 73 -14.07 11.57 12.75
C ASN A 73 -14.00 11.78 11.23
N LEU A 74 -15.00 12.48 10.70
CA LEU A 74 -15.15 12.77 9.27
C LEU A 74 -14.96 14.28 8.97
N ASP A 75 -14.57 15.07 9.98
CA ASP A 75 -14.44 16.51 9.83
C ASP A 75 -13.15 16.87 9.05
N PRO A 76 -13.26 17.55 7.89
CA PRO A 76 -12.11 17.84 7.03
C PRO A 76 -11.08 18.77 7.68
N GLU A 77 -11.48 19.66 8.58
CA GLU A 77 -10.56 20.55 9.31
C GLU A 77 -9.74 19.75 10.32
N SER A 78 -10.39 18.88 11.11
CA SER A 78 -9.68 17.96 12.02
C SER A 78 -8.72 17.04 11.27
N LEU A 79 -9.09 16.55 10.09
CA LEU A 79 -8.22 15.71 9.25
C LEU A 79 -7.02 16.50 8.70
N ALA A 80 -7.19 17.79 8.39
CA ALA A 80 -6.13 18.67 7.91
C ALA A 80 -5.08 19.02 8.99
N GLU A 81 -5.43 18.91 10.28
CA GLU A 81 -4.48 19.11 11.38
C GLU A 81 -3.44 17.99 11.52
N HIS A 82 -3.77 16.77 11.07
CA HIS A 82 -2.84 15.65 11.07
C HIS A 82 -1.71 15.78 10.04
N ARG A 83 -1.68 16.87 9.27
CA ARG A 83 -0.63 17.19 8.30
C ARG A 83 0.75 17.21 8.96
N HIS A 84 1.63 16.34 8.49
CA HIS A 84 3.05 16.38 8.83
C HIS A 84 3.72 17.62 8.23
N TYR A 85 4.72 18.19 8.91
CA TYR A 85 5.42 19.42 8.49
C TYR A 85 6.03 19.35 7.08
N ASN A 86 6.31 18.14 6.59
CA ASN A 86 6.92 17.88 5.29
C ASN A 86 5.92 17.78 4.12
N CYS A 87 4.61 17.87 4.39
CA CYS A 87 3.60 17.91 3.32
C CYS A 87 3.68 19.24 2.58
N LYS A 88 3.94 19.25 1.28
CA LYS A 88 4.07 20.50 0.51
C LYS A 88 2.76 21.27 0.34
N LYS A 89 1.61 20.61 0.47
CA LYS A 89 0.28 21.22 0.26
C LYS A 89 -0.24 21.90 1.53
N PRO A 90 -0.87 23.09 1.41
CA PRO A 90 -1.41 23.83 2.54
C PRO A 90 -2.65 23.15 3.13
N LYS A 91 -2.97 23.46 4.40
CA LYS A 91 -4.13 22.88 5.12
C LYS A 91 -5.46 23.05 4.37
N GLU A 92 -5.64 24.20 3.72
CA GLU A 92 -6.84 24.52 2.94
C GLU A 92 -7.05 23.61 1.71
N GLU A 93 -5.97 23.10 1.11
CA GLU A 93 -6.07 22.10 0.04
C GLU A 93 -6.40 20.71 0.58
N ILE A 94 -6.08 20.45 1.86
CA ILE A 94 -6.39 19.18 2.53
C ILE A 94 -7.85 19.15 2.96
N ALA A 95 -8.38 20.26 3.48
CA ALA A 95 -9.76 20.36 3.92
C ALA A 95 -10.78 20.32 2.76
N LYS A 96 -10.36 20.64 1.53
CA LYS A 96 -11.21 20.59 0.32
C LYS A 96 -11.24 19.22 -0.37
N ALA A 97 -10.43 18.27 0.08
CA ALA A 97 -10.17 17.02 -0.63
C ALA A 97 -10.96 15.83 -0.08
#